data_AF-A0A0P7W7E7-F1
#
_entry.id   AF-A0A0P7W7E7-F1
#
_cell.length_a   1.000
_cell.length_b   1.000
_cell.length_c   1.000
_cell.angle_alpha   90.00
_cell.angle_beta   90.00
_cell.angle_gamma   90.00
#
_symmetry.space_group_name_H-M   'P 1'
#
loop_
_entity.id
_entity.type
_entity.pdbx_description
1 polymer ?
#
loop_
_entity_poly.entity_id
_entity_poly.type
_entity_poly.pdbx_seq_one_letter_code
_entity_poly.pdbx_strand_id
1 'polypeptide(L)'
;MKGVLGLAAAVAILAAGPSGALAQAHEAQAPEAQTSEPQAPEIRTRGPVPAPAVAKAPGEEDGILVIGKPIPDAEIRDFIHAMLFPERIGATKFYAKQGDPLCPAVIGLDEPSKGFVIERMRTVARVSGIAVAEDADCSYNLVVALVEDGPATIKDWRKRHPWRTFGAMPHHARDTVMRGPGPAYAWHVVDRGRSVFANSLGTSAFVGGGGTALDGMPATAFLPMPRNGNMLIEVPEAIYRSFVLIERDALESVSATQLADYALMRGMMQVQADRKDAHKADSILNLFEGDRTKASPSLTRIDLAMLVSLYSSRDNVGASRQRGDMLEPFRQVMAYGEAGLEGSGQ
;
A
#
# COMPACT_ATOMS: atom_id res chain seq x y z
N MET A 1 7.65 5.41 -48.71
CA MET A 1 8.24 6.72 -48.36
C MET A 1 7.12 7.67 -48.00
N LYS A 2 7.27 8.41 -46.90
CA LYS A 2 6.34 9.38 -46.27
C LYS A 2 5.16 8.74 -45.52
N GLY A 3 4.89 9.01 -44.24
CA GLY A 3 5.53 9.92 -43.30
C GLY A 3 5.09 9.60 -41.87
N VAL A 4 6.07 9.51 -40.98
CA VAL A 4 5.96 9.35 -39.54
C VAL A 4 5.92 10.75 -38.94
N LEU A 5 4.82 11.17 -38.31
CA LEU A 5 4.78 12.35 -37.46
C LEU A 5 3.56 12.25 -36.53
N GLY A 6 3.78 12.07 -35.23
CA GLY A 6 2.68 12.08 -34.26
C GLY A 6 2.95 11.45 -32.91
N LEU A 7 4.13 11.62 -32.31
CA LEU A 7 4.36 11.26 -30.91
C LEU A 7 5.45 12.15 -30.29
N ALA A 8 5.19 13.46 -30.20
CA ALA A 8 6.16 14.43 -29.68
C ALA A 8 5.55 15.49 -28.73
N ALA A 9 4.32 15.32 -28.24
CA ALA A 9 3.69 16.31 -27.37
C ALA A 9 3.06 15.65 -26.13
N ALA A 10 3.86 15.35 -25.11
CA ALA A 10 3.35 15.00 -23.77
C ALA A 10 4.35 15.22 -22.61
N VAL A 11 5.37 16.08 -22.75
CA VAL A 11 6.40 16.27 -21.69
C VAL A 11 6.70 17.75 -21.42
N ALA A 12 5.68 18.61 -21.32
CA ALA A 12 5.91 20.06 -21.16
C ALA A 12 5.00 20.80 -20.16
N ILE A 13 4.30 20.13 -19.25
CA ILE A 13 3.50 20.83 -18.23
C ILE A 13 3.89 20.30 -16.85
N LEU A 14 4.74 21.04 -16.14
CA LEU A 14 5.04 20.93 -14.69
C LEU A 14 5.94 22.13 -14.34
N ALA A 15 5.36 23.33 -14.29
CA ALA A 15 6.03 24.52 -13.78
C ALA A 15 5.00 25.47 -13.15
N ALA A 16 5.36 26.02 -11.99
CA ALA A 16 4.69 27.05 -11.18
C ALA A 16 3.72 26.56 -10.09
N GLY A 17 4.14 26.69 -8.83
CA GLY A 17 3.26 26.78 -7.67
C GLY A 17 3.42 28.17 -7.02
N PRO A 18 2.40 28.71 -6.33
CA PRO A 18 2.57 29.87 -5.47
C PRO A 18 2.46 29.53 -3.98
N SER A 19 3.30 30.23 -3.22
CA SER A 19 3.44 30.24 -1.77
C SER A 19 2.30 30.97 -1.04
N GLY A 20 2.06 30.57 0.21
CA GLY A 20 1.84 31.52 1.31
C GLY A 20 0.49 31.43 2.04
N ALA A 21 0.54 31.07 3.33
CA ALA A 21 0.03 31.83 4.48
C ALA A 21 -0.28 30.90 5.67
N LEU A 22 0.54 31.01 6.72
CA LEU A 22 0.30 30.39 8.04
C LEU A 22 -0.55 31.34 8.89
N ALA A 23 -1.72 30.88 9.34
CA ALA A 23 -2.52 31.53 10.37
C ALA A 23 -2.41 30.70 11.67
N GLN A 24 -2.01 31.39 12.75
CA GLN A 24 -1.91 30.84 14.11
C GLN A 24 -3.30 30.76 14.76
N ALA A 25 -3.59 29.65 15.43
CA ALA A 25 -4.77 29.51 16.29
C ALA A 25 -4.32 29.28 17.75
N HIS A 26 -4.96 30.06 18.61
CA HIS A 26 -4.79 30.14 20.06
C HIS A 26 -5.31 28.88 20.78
N GLU A 27 -4.54 28.40 21.75
CA GLU A 27 -4.87 27.30 22.66
C GLU A 27 -5.70 27.84 23.84
N ALA A 28 -6.87 27.25 24.10
CA ALA A 28 -7.74 27.56 25.23
C ALA A 28 -7.79 26.36 26.18
N GLN A 29 -7.38 26.58 27.42
CA GLN A 29 -7.39 25.62 28.52
C GLN A 29 -8.81 25.41 29.09
N ALA A 30 -9.17 24.14 29.32
CA ALA A 30 -10.35 23.74 30.07
C ALA A 30 -9.97 23.24 31.49
N PRO A 31 -10.78 23.47 32.53
CA PRO A 31 -10.43 23.18 33.92
C PRO A 31 -10.75 21.75 34.37
N GLU A 32 -9.95 21.28 35.33
CA GLU A 32 -10.02 19.98 36.01
C GLU A 32 -11.29 19.82 36.86
N ALA A 33 -11.92 18.64 36.77
CA ALA A 33 -13.03 18.24 37.63
C ALA A 33 -12.58 17.11 38.58
N GLN A 34 -12.78 17.35 39.87
CA GLN A 34 -12.52 16.46 40.99
C GLN A 34 -13.56 15.34 41.05
N THR A 35 -13.12 14.08 41.11
CA THR A 35 -13.98 12.92 41.40
C THR A 35 -13.76 12.45 42.84
N SER A 36 -14.77 12.67 43.67
CA SER A 36 -14.94 12.06 45.00
C SER A 36 -15.66 10.72 44.88
N GLU A 37 -15.08 9.70 45.51
CA GLU A 37 -15.54 8.32 45.62
C GLU A 37 -16.77 8.17 46.54
N PRO A 38 -17.86 7.48 46.14
CA PRO A 38 -18.94 7.10 47.04
C PRO A 38 -18.82 5.66 47.54
N GLN A 39 -18.97 5.52 48.86
CA GLN A 39 -18.92 4.29 49.65
C GLN A 39 -20.12 3.35 49.39
N ALA A 40 -19.85 2.05 49.49
CA ALA A 40 -20.81 0.95 49.32
C ALA A 40 -21.71 0.73 50.56
N PRO A 41 -23.00 0.37 50.40
CA PRO A 41 -23.84 -0.10 51.49
C PRO A 41 -23.81 -1.64 51.65
N GLU A 42 -23.81 -2.09 52.91
CA GLU A 42 -23.86 -3.50 53.36
C GLU A 42 -25.09 -4.26 52.83
N ILE A 43 -24.86 -5.44 52.24
CA ILE A 43 -25.91 -6.38 51.83
C ILE A 43 -26.16 -7.38 52.97
N ARG A 44 -27.37 -7.33 53.54
CA ARG A 44 -27.90 -8.36 54.47
C ARG A 44 -28.13 -9.68 53.74
N THR A 45 -27.62 -10.77 54.30
CA THR A 45 -27.79 -12.14 53.81
C THR A 45 -29.23 -12.64 54.02
N ARG A 46 -29.91 -13.02 52.93
CA ARG A 46 -31.10 -13.90 52.94
C ARG A 46 -30.68 -15.29 52.44
N GLY A 47 -31.13 -16.33 53.14
CA GLY A 47 -30.84 -17.73 52.85
C GLY A 47 -31.40 -18.25 51.51
N PRO A 48 -31.08 -19.50 51.15
CA PRO A 48 -31.27 -20.02 49.79
C PRO A 48 -32.76 -20.25 49.47
N VAL A 49 -33.25 -19.54 48.45
CA VAL A 49 -34.53 -19.81 47.80
C VAL A 49 -34.28 -20.82 46.67
N PRO A 50 -35.01 -21.95 46.59
CA PRO A 50 -34.84 -22.92 45.51
C PRO A 50 -35.26 -22.29 44.17
N ALA A 51 -34.43 -22.52 43.15
CA ALA A 51 -34.60 -21.97 41.81
C ALA A 51 -35.94 -22.39 41.18
N PRO A 52 -36.69 -21.46 40.54
CA PRO A 52 -37.78 -21.86 39.67
C PRO A 52 -37.20 -22.53 38.42
N ALA A 53 -37.70 -23.72 38.11
CA ALA A 53 -37.44 -24.39 36.84
C ALA A 53 -38.05 -23.54 35.71
N VAL A 54 -37.20 -22.93 34.89
CA VAL A 54 -37.62 -22.22 33.68
C VAL A 54 -37.93 -23.26 32.62
N ALA A 55 -39.21 -23.36 32.25
CA ALA A 55 -39.66 -24.12 31.10
C ALA A 55 -39.07 -23.54 29.81
N LYS A 56 -38.53 -24.39 28.94
CA LYS A 56 -37.92 -24.03 27.66
C LYS A 56 -39.02 -23.52 26.70
N ALA A 57 -38.86 -22.31 26.17
CA ALA A 57 -39.73 -21.79 25.12
C ALA A 57 -39.45 -22.51 23.78
N PRO A 58 -40.47 -22.86 22.98
CA PRO A 58 -40.27 -23.44 21.65
C PRO A 58 -40.05 -22.31 20.63
N GLY A 59 -38.86 -22.25 20.04
CA GLY A 59 -38.51 -21.29 18.99
C GLY A 59 -37.04 -20.88 18.99
N GLU A 60 -36.12 -21.79 19.35
CA GLU A 60 -34.69 -21.53 19.27
C GLU A 60 -34.22 -21.98 17.89
N GLU A 61 -34.18 -21.04 16.96
CA GLU A 61 -33.47 -21.24 15.70
C GLU A 61 -31.99 -21.41 16.03
N ASP A 62 -31.44 -22.60 15.75
CA ASP A 62 -30.01 -22.88 15.84
C ASP A 62 -29.28 -21.95 14.86
N GLY A 63 -28.84 -20.79 15.35
CA GLY A 63 -27.91 -19.93 14.64
C GLY A 63 -26.65 -20.74 14.36
N ILE A 64 -26.37 -21.02 13.08
CA ILE A 64 -25.14 -21.68 12.65
C ILE A 64 -24.01 -20.68 12.87
N LEU A 65 -23.35 -20.77 14.03
CA LEU A 65 -22.12 -20.04 14.30
C LEU A 65 -21.00 -20.65 13.45
N VAL A 66 -20.77 -20.10 12.26
CA VAL A 66 -19.60 -20.45 11.44
C VAL A 66 -18.38 -19.76 12.07
N ILE A 67 -17.73 -20.45 13.00
CA ILE A 67 -16.39 -20.08 13.42
C ILE A 67 -15.44 -20.55 12.32
N GLY A 68 -15.13 -19.66 11.37
CA GLY A 68 -14.02 -19.87 10.44
C GLY A 68 -12.78 -20.26 11.25
N LYS A 69 -12.04 -21.28 10.82
CA LYS A 69 -10.80 -21.66 11.51
C LYS A 69 -9.87 -20.44 11.48
N PRO A 70 -9.38 -19.96 12.64
CA PRO A 70 -8.46 -18.82 12.66
C PRO A 70 -7.24 -19.17 11.83
N ILE A 71 -6.92 -18.32 10.85
CA ILE A 71 -5.74 -18.51 10.00
C ILE A 71 -4.50 -18.40 10.91
N PRO A 72 -3.66 -19.44 11.00
CA PRO A 72 -2.48 -19.41 11.86
C PRO A 72 -1.52 -18.30 11.43
N ASP A 73 -0.90 -17.62 12.40
CA ASP A 73 0.07 -16.55 12.13
C ASP A 73 1.21 -16.98 11.20
N ALA A 74 1.64 -18.24 11.32
CA ALA A 74 2.68 -18.80 10.48
C ALA A 74 2.27 -18.80 9.00
N GLU A 75 1.04 -19.21 8.69
CA GLU A 75 0.50 -19.23 7.33
C GLU A 75 0.41 -17.82 6.74
N ILE A 76 -0.04 -16.84 7.53
CA ILE A 76 -0.09 -15.44 7.11
C ILE A 76 1.32 -14.89 6.85
N ARG A 77 2.28 -15.16 7.76
CA ARG A 77 3.68 -14.73 7.58
C ARG A 77 4.29 -15.33 6.31
N ASP A 78 4.07 -16.62 6.08
CA ASP A 78 4.60 -17.33 4.92
C ASP A 78 3.98 -16.79 3.63
N PHE A 79 2.67 -16.52 3.63
CA PHE A 79 1.99 -15.89 2.51
C PHE A 79 2.52 -14.48 2.23
N ILE A 80 2.62 -13.62 3.25
CA ILE A 80 3.20 -12.27 3.09
C ILE A 80 4.64 -12.35 2.55
N HIS A 81 5.44 -13.28 3.08
CA HIS A 81 6.81 -13.48 2.64
C HIS A 81 6.89 -14.00 1.19
N ALA A 82 5.96 -14.85 0.76
CA ALA A 82 5.88 -15.33 -0.62
C ALA A 82 5.43 -14.22 -1.59
N MET A 83 4.58 -13.30 -1.14
CA MET A 83 4.02 -12.22 -1.97
C MET A 83 4.94 -11.01 -2.11
N LEU A 84 5.59 -10.56 -1.03
CA LEU A 84 6.34 -9.31 -1.00
C LEU A 84 7.85 -9.50 -1.16
N PHE A 85 8.44 -8.76 -2.09
CA PHE A 85 9.87 -8.62 -2.25
C PHE A 85 10.43 -7.65 -1.19
N PRO A 86 11.35 -8.11 -0.31
CA PRO A 86 12.01 -7.22 0.64
C PRO A 86 13.19 -6.51 -0.03
N GLU A 87 13.19 -5.18 0.06
CA GLU A 87 14.37 -4.37 -0.25
C GLU A 87 15.45 -4.54 0.82
N ARG A 88 16.70 -4.21 0.47
CA ARG A 88 17.85 -4.39 1.36
C ARG A 88 18.74 -3.15 1.44
N ILE A 89 18.93 -2.66 2.66
CA ILE A 89 19.95 -1.68 3.02
C ILE A 89 20.94 -2.35 3.96
N GLY A 90 22.19 -2.50 3.52
CA GLY A 90 23.21 -3.20 4.31
C GLY A 90 22.78 -4.63 4.66
N ALA A 91 22.73 -4.95 5.95
CA ALA A 91 22.25 -6.24 6.44
C ALA A 91 20.72 -6.30 6.68
N THR A 92 20.03 -5.15 6.62
CA THR A 92 18.62 -5.04 6.98
C THR A 92 17.74 -5.17 5.74
N LYS A 93 16.69 -6.00 5.86
CA LYS A 93 15.61 -6.12 4.88
C LYS A 93 14.39 -5.34 5.34
N PHE A 94 13.60 -4.79 4.42
CA PHE A 94 12.34 -4.09 4.72
C PHE A 94 11.42 -4.14 3.48
N TYR A 95 10.12 -3.95 3.68
CA TYR A 95 9.14 -3.75 2.62
C TYR A 95 8.92 -2.26 2.45
N ALA A 96 9.46 -1.70 1.36
CA ALA A 96 9.24 -0.29 1.04
C ALA A 96 7.75 -0.05 0.73
N LYS A 97 7.26 1.11 1.15
CA LYS A 97 5.90 1.60 0.91
C LYS A 97 5.95 2.91 0.14
N GLN A 98 4.83 3.31 -0.45
CA GLN A 98 4.73 4.63 -1.09
C GLN A 98 4.99 5.76 -0.08
N GLY A 99 5.92 6.66 -0.42
CA GLY A 99 6.33 7.76 0.46
C GLY A 99 5.41 8.98 0.42
N ASP A 100 4.89 9.29 -0.77
CA ASP A 100 4.04 10.46 -1.04
C ASP A 100 2.59 10.04 -1.32
N PRO A 101 1.58 10.88 -1.06
CA PRO A 101 0.19 10.57 -1.42
C PRO A 101 0.05 10.14 -2.88
N LEU A 102 -0.71 9.07 -3.12
CA LEU A 102 -0.87 8.45 -4.43
C LEU A 102 -1.43 9.46 -5.44
N CYS A 103 -0.73 9.55 -6.57
CA CYS A 103 -1.10 10.33 -7.74
C CYS A 103 -0.88 9.47 -8.99
N PRO A 104 -1.91 8.73 -9.45
CA PRO A 104 -1.76 7.80 -10.56
C PRO A 104 -1.95 8.50 -11.91
N ALA A 105 -1.17 8.08 -12.90
CA ALA A 105 -1.35 8.41 -14.31
C ALA A 105 -1.53 7.15 -15.13
N VAL A 106 -2.42 7.21 -16.13
CA VAL A 106 -2.63 6.12 -17.09
C VAL A 106 -2.37 6.64 -18.50
N ILE A 107 -1.53 5.93 -19.24
CA ILE A 107 -1.15 6.27 -20.61
C ILE A 107 -1.68 5.18 -21.54
N GLY A 108 -2.32 5.60 -22.64
CA GLY A 108 -2.72 4.70 -23.71
C GLY A 108 -4.17 4.20 -23.68
N LEU A 109 -5.01 4.80 -22.83
CA LEU A 109 -6.47 4.66 -22.82
C LEU A 109 -7.16 5.92 -23.36
N ASP A 110 -8.42 5.77 -23.80
CA ASP A 110 -9.33 6.90 -24.03
C ASP A 110 -9.67 7.64 -22.72
N GLU A 111 -10.13 8.89 -22.81
CA GLU A 111 -10.41 9.74 -21.64
C GLU A 111 -11.40 9.12 -20.64
N PRO A 112 -12.59 8.59 -21.06
CA PRO A 112 -13.50 7.90 -20.15
C PRO A 112 -12.87 6.73 -19.40
N SER A 113 -12.22 5.81 -20.13
CA SER A 113 -11.59 4.63 -19.54
C SER A 113 -10.45 5.00 -18.59
N LYS A 114 -9.63 6.00 -18.97
CA LYS A 114 -8.56 6.55 -18.12
C LYS A 114 -9.11 7.14 -16.83
N GLY A 115 -10.16 7.95 -16.91
CA GLY A 115 -10.79 8.55 -15.73
C GLY A 115 -11.34 7.49 -14.77
N PHE A 116 -12.01 6.47 -15.32
CA PHE A 116 -12.50 5.34 -14.52
C PHE A 116 -11.38 4.60 -13.80
N VAL A 117 -10.30 4.24 -14.51
CA VAL A 117 -9.17 3.51 -13.92
C VAL A 117 -8.51 4.33 -12.80
N ILE A 118 -8.26 5.62 -13.04
CA ILE A 118 -7.67 6.53 -12.04
C ILE A 118 -8.54 6.62 -10.78
N GLU A 119 -9.85 6.84 -10.93
CA GLU A 119 -10.75 6.96 -9.78
C GLU A 119 -10.92 5.65 -9.04
N ARG A 120 -10.93 4.51 -9.74
CA ARG A 120 -10.93 3.19 -9.11
C ARG A 120 -9.69 2.98 -8.27
N MET A 121 -8.50 3.27 -8.81
CA MET A 121 -7.22 3.18 -8.08
C MET A 121 -7.22 4.07 -6.83
N ARG A 122 -7.68 5.33 -6.95
CA ARG A 122 -7.78 6.28 -5.83
C ARG A 122 -8.75 5.77 -4.77
N THR A 123 -9.88 5.20 -5.17
CA THR A 123 -10.88 4.64 -4.25
C THR A 123 -10.33 3.48 -3.44
N VAL A 124 -9.74 2.49 -4.11
CA VAL A 124 -9.16 1.32 -3.45
C VAL A 124 -7.99 1.73 -2.54
N ALA A 125 -7.17 2.68 -2.98
CA ALA A 125 -6.08 3.22 -2.17
C ALA A 125 -6.59 3.82 -0.84
N ARG A 126 -7.62 4.66 -0.88
CA ARG A 126 -8.23 5.25 0.34
C ARG A 126 -8.74 4.17 1.29
N VAL A 127 -9.49 3.18 0.77
CA VAL A 127 -10.01 2.06 1.57
C VAL A 127 -8.86 1.24 2.20
N SER A 128 -7.71 1.19 1.54
CA SER A 128 -6.53 0.46 2.02
C SER A 128 -5.63 1.25 2.98
N GLY A 129 -6.03 2.48 3.37
CA GLY A 129 -5.21 3.35 4.22
C GLY A 129 -4.02 4.00 3.50
N ILE A 130 -4.00 3.97 2.18
CA ILE A 130 -3.00 4.66 1.37
C ILE A 130 -3.45 6.12 1.21
N ALA A 131 -2.59 7.06 1.58
CA ALA A 131 -2.83 8.47 1.33
C ALA A 131 -2.98 8.74 -0.18
N VAL A 132 -3.94 9.56 -0.58
CA VAL A 132 -4.20 9.93 -1.98
C VAL A 132 -4.11 11.44 -2.09
N ALA A 133 -3.39 11.95 -3.09
CA ALA A 133 -3.26 13.39 -3.32
C ALA A 133 -4.63 13.99 -3.64
N GLU A 134 -5.01 15.10 -3.00
CA GLU A 134 -6.32 15.74 -3.19
C GLU A 134 -6.44 16.39 -4.58
N ASP A 135 -5.37 17.05 -5.02
CA ASP A 135 -5.31 17.75 -6.30
C ASP A 135 -5.27 16.79 -7.50
N ALA A 136 -6.01 17.14 -8.55
CA ALA A 136 -6.00 16.41 -9.82
C ALA A 136 -4.69 16.62 -10.60
N ASP A 137 -4.02 17.77 -10.43
CA ASP A 137 -2.77 18.15 -11.10
C ASP A 137 -1.51 17.78 -10.29
N CYS A 138 -1.63 16.76 -9.43
CA CYS A 138 -0.53 16.29 -8.60
C CYS A 138 0.65 15.71 -9.43
N SER A 139 1.83 15.65 -8.82
CA SER A 139 2.99 15.00 -9.45
C SER A 139 2.85 13.49 -9.44
N TYR A 140 2.74 12.88 -10.62
CA TYR A 140 2.52 11.44 -10.74
C TYR A 140 3.64 10.59 -10.10
N ASN A 141 3.22 9.66 -9.25
CA ASN A 141 4.09 8.70 -8.57
C ASN A 141 3.73 7.24 -8.86
N LEU A 142 2.62 6.97 -9.56
CA LEU A 142 2.32 5.67 -10.15
C LEU A 142 1.95 5.86 -11.62
N VAL A 143 2.75 5.32 -12.53
CA VAL A 143 2.50 5.40 -13.97
C VAL A 143 2.09 4.03 -14.50
N VAL A 144 0.88 3.93 -15.02
CA VAL A 144 0.37 2.76 -15.75
C VAL A 144 0.44 3.06 -17.24
N ALA A 145 1.15 2.25 -18.01
CA ALA A 145 1.35 2.48 -19.44
C ALA A 145 0.96 1.26 -20.26
N LEU A 146 0.06 1.48 -21.23
CA LEU A 146 -0.34 0.46 -22.20
C LEU A 146 0.54 0.56 -23.44
N VAL A 147 1.30 -0.50 -23.71
CA VAL A 147 2.41 -0.51 -24.68
C VAL A 147 2.23 -1.62 -25.70
N GLU A 148 2.86 -1.48 -26.87
CA GLU A 148 2.86 -2.55 -27.89
C GLU A 148 3.88 -3.64 -27.57
N ASP A 149 5.06 -3.25 -27.07
CA ASP A 149 6.18 -4.14 -26.74
C ASP A 149 6.81 -3.64 -25.44
N GLY A 150 6.65 -4.42 -24.36
CA GLY A 150 7.17 -4.10 -23.04
C GLY A 150 8.69 -3.98 -23.04
N PRO A 151 9.45 -5.03 -23.41
CA PRO A 151 10.90 -5.00 -23.44
C PRO A 151 11.50 -3.85 -24.27
N ALA A 152 10.95 -3.58 -25.47
CA ALA A 152 11.38 -2.48 -26.32
C ALA A 152 11.10 -1.12 -25.68
N THR A 153 9.92 -0.94 -25.08
CA THR A 153 9.55 0.31 -24.39
C THR A 153 10.46 0.57 -23.18
N ILE A 154 10.69 -0.46 -22.35
CA ILE A 154 11.57 -0.36 -21.18
C ILE A 154 13.00 -0.01 -21.62
N LYS A 155 13.51 -0.65 -22.69
CA LYS A 155 14.82 -0.36 -23.26
C LYS A 155 14.93 1.08 -23.76
N ASP A 156 13.89 1.60 -24.40
CA ASP A 156 13.85 2.97 -24.90
C ASP A 156 13.78 4.00 -23.77
N TRP A 157 12.94 3.78 -22.75
CA TRP A 157 12.85 4.63 -21.57
C TRP A 157 14.16 4.68 -20.79
N ARG A 158 14.89 3.56 -20.74
CA ARG A 158 16.23 3.47 -20.16
C ARG A 158 17.24 4.37 -20.86
N LYS A 159 17.14 4.50 -22.19
CA LYS A 159 18.04 5.34 -22.99
C LYS A 159 17.69 6.82 -22.85
N ARG A 160 16.40 7.17 -22.94
CA ARG A 160 15.96 8.57 -22.97
C ARG A 160 15.94 9.23 -21.59
N HIS A 161 15.53 8.50 -20.56
CA HIS A 161 15.33 9.06 -19.22
C HIS A 161 15.84 8.12 -18.10
N PRO A 162 17.12 7.71 -18.11
CA PRO A 162 17.63 6.65 -17.23
C PRO A 162 17.36 6.91 -15.73
N TRP A 163 17.61 8.14 -15.26
CA TRP A 163 17.41 8.51 -13.87
C TRP A 163 15.92 8.58 -13.49
N ARG A 164 15.07 9.14 -14.36
CA ARG A 164 13.63 9.28 -14.07
C ARG A 164 12.92 7.93 -14.02
N THR A 165 13.36 6.99 -14.86
CA THR A 165 12.75 5.66 -15.01
C THR A 165 13.22 4.68 -13.95
N PHE A 166 14.51 4.69 -13.59
CA PHE A 166 15.10 3.66 -12.71
C PHE A 166 15.78 4.22 -11.45
N GLY A 167 15.93 5.54 -11.33
CA GLY A 167 16.68 6.16 -10.24
C GLY A 167 18.04 5.50 -10.00
N ALA A 168 18.32 5.22 -8.73
CA ALA A 168 19.55 4.56 -8.28
C ALA A 168 19.54 3.03 -8.42
N MET A 169 18.49 2.42 -9.01
CA MET A 169 18.38 0.96 -9.15
C MET A 169 19.64 0.37 -9.81
N PRO A 170 20.24 -0.71 -9.27
CA PRO A 170 21.42 -1.34 -9.87
C PRO A 170 21.16 -1.88 -11.28
N HIS A 171 22.20 -1.92 -12.14
CA HIS A 171 22.08 -2.40 -13.51
C HIS A 171 21.49 -3.80 -13.62
N HIS A 172 21.91 -4.75 -12.77
CA HIS A 172 21.39 -6.12 -12.78
C HIS A 172 19.89 -6.18 -12.45
N ALA A 173 19.41 -5.34 -11.51
CA ALA A 173 17.99 -5.30 -11.15
C ALA A 173 17.16 -4.75 -12.31
N ARG A 174 17.65 -3.71 -12.99
CA ARG A 174 17.04 -3.20 -14.24
C ARG A 174 16.99 -4.28 -15.32
N ASP A 175 18.03 -5.11 -15.45
CA ASP A 175 18.07 -6.21 -16.42
C ASP A 175 17.12 -7.35 -16.06
N THR A 176 16.84 -7.55 -14.77
CA THR A 176 15.77 -8.46 -14.32
C THR A 176 14.40 -7.94 -14.72
N VAL A 177 14.12 -6.63 -14.58
CA VAL A 177 12.86 -6.02 -15.03
C VAL A 177 12.66 -6.23 -16.53
N MET A 178 13.68 -5.97 -17.35
CA MET A 178 13.60 -6.17 -18.81
C MET A 178 13.44 -7.62 -19.24
N ARG A 179 13.98 -8.56 -18.47
CA ARG A 179 13.87 -10.01 -18.74
C ARG A 179 12.67 -10.65 -18.05
N GLY A 180 11.83 -9.85 -17.38
CA GLY A 180 10.62 -10.34 -16.74
C GLY A 180 9.73 -11.06 -17.76
N PRO A 181 9.01 -12.11 -17.34
CA PRO A 181 7.99 -12.68 -18.20
C PRO A 181 6.93 -11.60 -18.47
N GLY A 182 6.62 -11.37 -19.75
CA GLY A 182 5.47 -10.57 -20.14
C GLY A 182 4.16 -11.27 -19.75
N PRO A 183 3.00 -10.63 -19.97
CA PRO A 183 2.83 -9.35 -20.67
C PRO A 183 2.81 -8.10 -19.76
N ALA A 184 3.03 -8.27 -18.45
CA ALA A 184 2.94 -7.19 -17.47
C ALA A 184 4.23 -7.02 -16.66
N TYR A 185 4.80 -5.81 -16.74
CA TYR A 185 6.07 -5.44 -16.14
C TYR A 185 5.84 -4.40 -15.06
N ALA A 186 6.46 -4.56 -13.89
CA ALA A 186 6.38 -3.56 -12.84
C ALA A 186 7.73 -3.38 -12.16
N TRP A 187 8.02 -2.15 -11.77
CA TRP A 187 9.20 -1.83 -10.96
C TRP A 187 9.00 -0.54 -10.19
N HIS A 188 9.84 -0.36 -9.18
CA HIS A 188 9.79 0.76 -8.26
C HIS A 188 11.12 1.50 -8.24
N VAL A 189 11.04 2.82 -8.20
CA VAL A 189 12.16 3.69 -7.88
C VAL A 189 12.06 3.97 -6.40
N VAL A 190 12.99 3.38 -5.64
CA VAL A 190 13.10 3.54 -4.20
C VAL A 190 14.16 4.59 -3.91
N ASP A 191 13.83 5.58 -3.08
CA ASP A 191 14.74 6.66 -2.72
C ASP A 191 15.08 6.64 -1.22
N ARG A 192 16.34 6.96 -0.90
CA ARG A 192 16.86 7.03 0.46
C ARG A 192 16.59 8.42 1.00
N GLY A 193 15.79 8.56 2.05
CA GLY A 193 15.56 9.87 2.69
C GLY A 193 14.10 10.21 2.92
N ARG A 194 13.21 9.72 2.07
CA ARG A 194 11.77 9.94 2.20
C ARG A 194 11.19 8.92 3.16
N SER A 195 11.01 9.31 4.41
CA SER A 195 10.18 8.55 5.34
C SER A 195 8.71 8.97 5.20
N VAL A 196 7.78 8.00 5.27
CA VAL A 196 6.34 8.33 5.42
C VAL A 196 6.14 9.07 6.74
N PHE A 197 6.93 8.71 7.77
CA PHE A 197 6.99 9.38 9.06
C PHE A 197 7.55 10.83 8.97
N ALA A 198 8.47 11.12 8.04
CA ALA A 198 8.99 12.48 7.85
C ALA A 198 7.92 13.42 7.27
N ASN A 199 7.01 12.90 6.43
CA ASN A 199 5.85 13.64 5.96
C ASN A 199 4.78 13.83 7.06
N SER A 200 4.72 12.96 8.08
CA SER A 200 3.81 13.09 9.23
C SER A 200 4.28 14.12 10.27
N LEU A 201 5.58 14.42 10.37
CA LEU A 201 6.12 15.42 11.30
C LEU A 201 6.44 16.77 10.65
N GLY A 202 6.15 16.94 9.35
CA GLY A 202 6.49 18.17 8.61
C GLY A 202 8.00 18.41 8.43
N THR A 203 8.84 17.41 8.70
CA THR A 203 10.31 17.56 8.68
C THR A 203 10.88 17.05 7.36
N SER A 204 10.59 17.76 6.28
CA SER A 204 11.32 17.65 5.02
C SER A 204 12.69 18.35 5.12
N ALA A 205 13.56 17.91 6.03
CA ALA A 205 14.88 18.51 6.24
C ALA A 205 16.05 17.62 5.82
N PHE A 206 15.80 16.37 5.42
CA PHE A 206 16.86 15.45 5.05
C PHE A 206 16.55 14.81 3.70
N VAL A 207 16.98 15.47 2.61
CA VAL A 207 17.87 14.88 1.59
C VAL A 207 18.01 15.81 0.38
N GLY A 208 19.27 16.09 0.00
CA GLY A 208 19.61 16.19 -1.43
C GLY A 208 20.32 17.47 -1.91
N GLY A 209 21.59 17.67 -1.51
CA GLY A 209 22.59 18.37 -2.33
C GLY A 209 22.63 19.90 -2.28
N GLY A 210 23.74 20.44 -1.75
CA GLY A 210 24.19 21.81 -2.05
C GLY A 210 23.69 22.94 -1.15
N GLY A 211 23.08 22.65 0.00
CA GLY A 211 22.79 23.66 1.01
C GLY A 211 24.03 23.95 1.84
N THR A 212 24.52 25.18 1.82
CA THR A 212 25.50 25.70 2.78
C THR A 212 25.12 25.24 4.18
N ALA A 213 26.06 24.62 4.89
CA ALA A 213 25.95 24.43 6.33
C ALA A 213 25.45 25.76 6.92
N LEU A 214 24.30 25.72 7.60
CA LEU A 214 23.93 26.82 8.48
C LEU A 214 25.05 26.89 9.52
N ASP A 215 25.86 27.93 9.39
CA ASP A 215 26.95 28.27 10.29
C ASP A 215 26.41 28.22 11.73
N GLY A 216 26.94 27.30 12.55
CA GLY A 216 26.70 27.28 13.99
C GLY A 216 25.92 26.12 14.60
N MET A 217 25.48 25.09 13.84
CA MET A 217 25.02 23.86 14.49
C MET A 217 26.20 22.92 14.80
N PRO A 218 26.39 22.47 16.05
CA PRO A 218 27.43 21.50 16.36
C PRO A 218 27.19 20.21 15.56
N ALA A 219 28.22 19.73 14.87
CA ALA A 219 28.23 18.54 14.01
C ALA A 219 28.04 17.21 14.78
N THR A 220 27.34 17.25 15.91
CA THR A 220 27.07 16.12 16.80
C THR A 220 25.62 16.17 17.28
N ALA A 221 24.66 16.33 16.37
CA ALA A 221 23.31 15.82 16.61
C ALA A 221 23.34 14.30 16.41
N PHE A 222 24.07 13.59 17.28
CA PHE A 222 23.88 12.15 17.44
C PHE A 222 22.47 11.96 17.97
N LEU A 223 21.55 11.56 17.09
CA LEU A 223 20.28 11.00 17.55
C LEU A 223 20.62 9.80 18.44
N PRO A 224 19.97 9.63 19.61
CA PRO A 224 20.29 8.56 20.53
C PRO A 224 20.10 7.22 19.83
N MET A 225 21.20 6.52 19.53
CA MET A 225 21.14 5.14 19.04
C MET A 225 20.45 4.27 20.09
N PRO A 226 19.31 3.61 19.79
CA PRO A 226 18.70 2.67 20.73
C PRO A 226 19.66 1.49 20.93
N ARG A 227 20.29 1.41 22.10
CA ARG A 227 21.29 0.40 22.47
C ARG A 227 20.74 -1.00 22.74
N ASN A 228 19.43 -1.24 22.60
CA ASN A 228 18.81 -2.53 22.88
C ASN A 228 17.95 -3.00 21.71
N GLY A 229 18.46 -3.87 20.82
CA GLY A 229 17.71 -4.74 19.89
C GLY A 229 16.71 -4.11 18.89
N ASN A 230 16.30 -2.87 19.09
CA ASN A 230 15.26 -2.11 18.42
C ASN A 230 15.91 -1.11 17.48
N MET A 231 16.66 -1.62 16.51
CA MET A 231 17.13 -0.81 15.39
C MET A 231 15.89 -0.33 14.62
N LEU A 232 15.53 0.94 14.83
CA LEU A 232 14.73 1.69 13.90
C LEU A 232 15.62 1.99 12.69
N ILE A 233 15.09 1.80 11.48
CA ILE A 233 15.76 2.23 10.26
C ILE A 233 15.69 3.75 10.27
N GLU A 234 16.83 4.39 10.52
CA GLU A 234 16.96 5.85 10.73
C GLU A 234 16.55 6.65 9.49
N VAL A 235 16.61 6.03 8.31
CA VAL A 235 16.13 6.58 7.05
C VAL A 235 15.42 5.46 6.29
N PRO A 236 14.11 5.26 6.48
CA PRO A 236 13.40 4.26 5.69
C PRO A 236 13.45 4.67 4.22
N GLU A 237 13.74 3.69 3.37
CA GLU A 237 13.66 3.81 1.92
C GLU A 237 12.18 3.67 1.54
N ALA A 238 11.64 4.70 0.88
CA ALA A 238 10.28 4.68 0.38
C ALA A 238 10.25 4.57 -1.15
N ILE A 239 9.17 3.99 -1.64
CA ILE A 239 8.84 4.02 -3.06
C ILE A 239 8.53 5.48 -3.40
N TYR A 240 9.38 6.06 -4.24
CA TYR A 240 9.24 7.40 -4.77
C TYR A 240 8.38 7.41 -6.04
N ARG A 241 8.58 6.42 -6.92
CA ARG A 241 7.78 6.26 -8.14
C ARG A 241 7.64 4.79 -8.51
N SER A 242 6.46 4.41 -8.98
CA SER A 242 6.16 3.08 -9.50
C SER A 242 5.78 3.15 -10.97
N PHE A 243 6.13 2.10 -11.69
CA PHE A 243 5.75 1.93 -13.09
C PHE A 243 5.12 0.56 -13.28
N VAL A 244 4.01 0.52 -14.01
CA VAL A 244 3.32 -0.70 -14.43
C VAL A 244 3.09 -0.61 -15.94
N LEU A 245 3.79 -1.43 -16.71
CA LEU A 245 3.65 -1.53 -18.14
C LEU A 245 2.88 -2.79 -18.48
N ILE A 246 1.88 -2.68 -19.34
CA ILE A 246 1.06 -3.81 -19.77
C ILE A 246 0.97 -3.79 -21.28
N GLU A 247 1.26 -4.92 -21.92
CA GLU A 247 1.15 -5.07 -23.36
C GLU A 247 -0.32 -5.05 -23.80
N ARG A 248 -0.63 -4.34 -24.89
CA ARG A 248 -2.00 -4.07 -25.33
C ARG A 248 -2.74 -5.31 -25.80
N ASP A 249 -2.05 -6.22 -26.46
CA ASP A 249 -2.59 -7.51 -26.89
C ASP A 249 -3.08 -8.34 -25.68
N ALA A 250 -2.38 -8.23 -24.56
CA ALA A 250 -2.79 -8.84 -23.30
C ALA A 250 -3.96 -8.11 -22.62
N LEU A 251 -4.60 -7.09 -23.20
CA LEU A 251 -5.79 -6.48 -22.61
C LEU A 251 -7.10 -7.00 -23.20
N GLU A 252 -7.05 -7.92 -24.16
CA GLU A 252 -8.27 -8.51 -24.73
C GLU A 252 -9.12 -9.16 -23.62
N SER A 253 -10.37 -8.72 -23.47
CA SER A 253 -11.28 -9.19 -22.41
C SER A 253 -10.85 -8.84 -20.96
N VAL A 254 -9.93 -7.89 -20.76
CA VAL A 254 -9.68 -7.29 -19.43
C VAL A 254 -10.60 -6.10 -19.22
N SER A 255 -11.37 -6.13 -18.14
CA SER A 255 -12.18 -4.98 -17.74
C SER A 255 -11.31 -3.84 -17.19
N ALA A 256 -11.82 -2.61 -17.28
CA ALA A 256 -11.16 -1.45 -16.69
C ALA A 256 -10.98 -1.59 -15.17
N THR A 257 -11.89 -2.28 -14.48
CA THR A 257 -11.79 -2.61 -13.05
C THR A 257 -10.61 -3.54 -12.78
N GLN A 258 -10.48 -4.64 -13.52
CA GLN A 258 -9.36 -5.57 -13.38
C GLN A 258 -8.02 -4.88 -13.65
N LEU A 259 -7.97 -4.04 -14.70
CA LEU A 259 -6.78 -3.26 -15.03
C LEU A 259 -6.38 -2.33 -13.88
N ALA A 260 -7.33 -1.58 -13.33
CA ALA A 260 -7.09 -0.66 -12.22
C ALA A 260 -6.60 -1.38 -10.96
N ASP A 261 -7.28 -2.47 -10.59
CA ASP A 261 -6.99 -3.21 -9.37
C ASP A 261 -5.66 -3.96 -9.47
N TYR A 262 -5.38 -4.60 -10.61
CA TYR A 262 -4.07 -5.21 -10.89
C TYR A 262 -2.94 -4.19 -10.85
N ALA A 263 -3.12 -3.06 -11.55
CA ALA A 263 -2.08 -2.03 -11.64
C ALA A 263 -1.83 -1.36 -10.29
N LEU A 264 -2.85 -1.15 -9.47
CA LEU A 264 -2.66 -0.65 -8.11
C LEU A 264 -1.87 -1.64 -7.26
N MET A 265 -2.22 -2.93 -7.28
CA MET A 265 -1.49 -3.96 -6.53
C MET A 265 -0.01 -3.99 -6.94
N ARG A 266 0.27 -4.03 -8.24
CA ARG A 266 1.65 -4.02 -8.78
C ARG A 266 2.38 -2.71 -8.56
N GLY A 267 1.66 -1.60 -8.46
CA GLY A 267 2.22 -0.27 -8.26
C GLY A 267 2.51 0.06 -6.80
N MET A 268 1.74 -0.48 -5.86
CA MET A 268 1.79 -0.12 -4.45
C MET A 268 2.47 -1.17 -3.58
N MET A 269 2.70 -2.37 -4.13
CA MET A 269 3.41 -3.46 -3.49
C MET A 269 4.56 -3.92 -4.37
N GLN A 270 5.72 -4.13 -3.76
CA GLN A 270 6.84 -4.79 -4.44
C GLN A 270 6.56 -6.29 -4.46
N VAL A 271 5.88 -6.76 -5.50
CA VAL A 271 5.45 -8.16 -5.60
C VAL A 271 6.61 -9.03 -6.09
N GLN A 272 6.87 -10.16 -5.43
CA GLN A 272 7.88 -11.12 -5.89
C GLN A 272 7.54 -11.64 -7.29
N ALA A 273 8.56 -11.80 -8.14
CA ALA A 273 8.35 -12.33 -9.50
C ALA A 273 8.06 -13.84 -9.49
N ASP A 274 8.66 -14.58 -8.56
CA ASP A 274 8.48 -16.02 -8.39
C ASP A 274 7.55 -16.33 -7.22
N ARG A 275 6.28 -15.90 -7.31
CA ARG A 275 5.22 -16.14 -6.30
C ARG A 275 4.89 -17.63 -6.12
N LYS A 276 5.86 -18.41 -5.62
CA LYS A 276 5.77 -19.85 -5.40
C LYS A 276 4.57 -20.12 -4.50
N ASP A 277 3.66 -20.94 -5.01
CA ASP A 277 2.37 -21.29 -4.41
C ASP A 277 1.38 -20.15 -4.13
N ALA A 278 1.82 -18.89 -4.02
CA ALA A 278 0.95 -17.74 -3.79
C ALA A 278 0.09 -17.38 -5.01
N HIS A 279 0.46 -17.84 -6.21
CA HIS A 279 -0.41 -17.81 -7.40
C HIS A 279 -1.68 -18.68 -7.25
N LYS A 280 -1.73 -19.59 -6.26
CA LYS A 280 -2.93 -20.41 -5.97
C LYS A 280 -3.97 -19.64 -5.18
N ALA A 281 -3.60 -18.51 -4.56
CA ALA A 281 -4.56 -17.66 -3.89
C ALA A 281 -5.46 -16.98 -4.92
N ASP A 282 -6.74 -16.80 -4.57
CA ASP A 282 -7.66 -16.00 -5.38
C ASP A 282 -7.28 -14.52 -5.26
N SER A 283 -6.50 -14.04 -6.22
CA SER A 283 -5.89 -12.71 -6.22
C SER A 283 -5.93 -12.11 -7.62
N ILE A 284 -6.22 -10.80 -7.69
CA ILE A 284 -6.16 -10.04 -8.94
C ILE A 284 -4.76 -10.07 -9.56
N LEU A 285 -3.71 -10.29 -8.77
CA LEU A 285 -2.34 -10.39 -9.28
C LEU A 285 -2.14 -11.57 -10.25
N ASN A 286 -3.06 -12.54 -10.28
CA ASN A 286 -3.05 -13.65 -11.23
C ASN A 286 -3.68 -13.29 -12.58
N LEU A 287 -4.12 -12.04 -12.80
CA LEU A 287 -4.83 -11.61 -14.01
C LEU A 287 -4.11 -11.98 -15.32
N PHE A 288 -2.79 -11.90 -15.32
CA PHE A 288 -1.95 -12.25 -16.48
C PHE A 288 -1.22 -13.59 -16.32
N GLU A 289 -1.67 -14.43 -15.38
CA GLU A 289 -1.15 -15.76 -15.13
C GLU A 289 -2.19 -16.82 -15.49
N GLY A 290 -1.87 -17.69 -16.44
CA GLY A 290 -2.75 -18.82 -16.79
C GLY A 290 -4.03 -18.42 -17.53
N ASP A 291 -5.15 -19.06 -17.16
CA ASP A 291 -6.44 -18.91 -17.82
C ASP A 291 -7.22 -17.69 -17.29
N ARG A 292 -7.28 -16.64 -18.11
CA ARG A 292 -7.92 -15.35 -17.78
C ARG A 292 -9.42 -15.46 -17.49
N THR A 293 -10.10 -16.48 -17.99
CA THR A 293 -11.54 -16.68 -17.71
C THR A 293 -11.80 -17.03 -16.25
N LYS A 294 -10.76 -17.48 -15.54
CA LYS A 294 -10.76 -17.76 -14.10
C LYS A 294 -10.16 -16.63 -13.27
N ALA A 295 -9.68 -15.56 -13.91
CA ALA A 295 -9.14 -14.42 -13.20
C ALA A 295 -10.25 -13.71 -12.44
N SER A 296 -9.92 -13.26 -11.24
CA SER A 296 -10.87 -12.53 -10.42
C SER A 296 -11.34 -11.24 -11.13
N PRO A 297 -12.64 -10.89 -11.06
CA PRO A 297 -13.21 -9.75 -11.78
C PRO A 297 -12.82 -8.39 -11.19
N SER A 298 -12.22 -8.39 -9.99
CA SER A 298 -11.84 -7.21 -9.21
C SER A 298 -10.81 -7.63 -8.17
N LEU A 299 -10.22 -6.66 -7.48
CA LEU A 299 -9.48 -6.85 -6.24
C LEU A 299 -10.24 -7.78 -5.29
N THR A 300 -9.59 -8.83 -4.80
CA THR A 300 -10.18 -9.80 -3.89
C THR A 300 -9.93 -9.44 -2.43
N ARG A 301 -10.46 -10.23 -1.50
CA ARG A 301 -10.24 -10.03 -0.07
C ARG A 301 -8.77 -10.17 0.33
N ILE A 302 -8.06 -11.13 -0.26
CA ILE A 302 -6.64 -11.36 0.06
C ILE A 302 -5.77 -10.20 -0.42
N ASP A 303 -6.12 -9.61 -1.56
CA ASP A 303 -5.48 -8.42 -2.11
C ASP A 303 -5.70 -7.21 -1.18
N LEU A 304 -6.95 -6.99 -0.74
CA LEU A 304 -7.28 -5.92 0.21
C LEU A 304 -6.51 -6.11 1.53
N ALA A 305 -6.47 -7.33 2.05
CA ALA A 305 -5.78 -7.67 3.29
C ALA A 305 -4.26 -7.38 3.16
N MET A 306 -3.66 -7.66 2.00
CA MET A 306 -2.27 -7.33 1.73
C MET A 306 -2.01 -5.82 1.71
N LEU A 307 -2.84 -5.02 1.03
CA LEU A 307 -2.68 -3.57 1.00
C LEU A 307 -2.88 -2.95 2.38
N VAL A 308 -4.00 -3.26 3.05
CA VAL A 308 -4.32 -2.72 4.39
C VAL A 308 -3.22 -3.05 5.39
N SER A 309 -2.77 -4.32 5.42
CA SER A 309 -1.74 -4.74 6.37
C SER A 309 -0.39 -4.11 6.08
N LEU A 310 0.05 -4.07 4.81
CA LEU A 310 1.31 -3.43 4.45
C LEU A 310 1.31 -1.96 4.83
N TYR A 311 0.25 -1.21 4.46
CA TYR A 311 0.21 0.22 4.67
C TYR A 311 0.00 0.61 6.14
N SER A 312 -0.61 -0.27 6.94
CA SER A 312 -0.74 -0.12 8.40
C SER A 312 0.53 -0.50 9.20
N SER A 313 1.45 -1.27 8.60
CA SER A 313 2.70 -1.66 9.26
C SER A 313 3.65 -0.46 9.43
N ARG A 314 4.55 -0.51 10.43
CA ARG A 314 5.58 0.53 10.60
C ARG A 314 6.55 0.54 9.40
N ASP A 315 6.97 1.73 8.98
CA ASP A 315 7.90 1.93 7.85
C ASP A 315 9.38 1.97 8.28
N ASN A 316 9.65 2.27 9.55
CA ASN A 316 10.98 2.42 10.12
C ASN A 316 11.50 1.15 10.83
N VAL A 317 11.01 -0.04 10.45
CA VAL A 317 11.46 -1.32 11.03
C VAL A 317 11.77 -2.33 9.93
N GLY A 318 12.61 -3.32 10.24
CA GLY A 318 12.95 -4.38 9.28
C GLY A 318 11.76 -5.29 8.95
N ALA A 319 11.82 -5.95 7.80
CA ALA A 319 10.76 -6.77 7.19
C ALA A 319 10.16 -7.82 8.15
N SER A 320 10.97 -8.41 9.03
CA SER A 320 10.47 -9.39 10.00
C SER A 320 9.47 -8.77 10.99
N ARG A 321 9.75 -7.56 11.47
CA ARG A 321 8.85 -6.80 12.34
C ARG A 321 7.65 -6.28 11.57
N GLN A 322 7.85 -5.79 10.34
CA GLN A 322 6.75 -5.38 9.48
C GLN A 322 5.76 -6.53 9.27
N ARG A 323 6.23 -7.75 8.97
CA ARG A 323 5.34 -8.93 8.89
C ARG A 323 4.57 -9.18 10.19
N GLY A 324 5.20 -8.96 11.34
CA GLY A 324 4.53 -9.04 12.64
C GLY A 324 3.42 -8.01 12.79
N ASP A 325 3.68 -6.75 12.41
CA ASP A 325 2.70 -5.67 12.41
C ASP A 325 1.54 -5.91 11.42
N MET A 326 1.81 -6.63 10.33
CA MET A 326 0.82 -6.95 9.28
C MET A 326 -0.19 -8.03 9.70
N LEU A 327 0.09 -8.87 10.69
CA LEU A 327 -0.73 -10.06 10.97
C LEU A 327 -2.15 -9.71 11.40
N GLU A 328 -2.29 -8.74 12.29
CA GLU A 328 -3.59 -8.41 12.86
C GLU A 328 -4.51 -7.70 11.84
N PRO A 329 -4.05 -6.63 11.14
CA PRO A 329 -4.86 -6.02 10.08
C PRO A 329 -5.22 -7.01 8.96
N PHE A 330 -4.29 -7.92 8.61
CA PHE A 330 -4.57 -8.95 7.61
C PHE A 330 -5.71 -9.87 8.05
N ARG A 331 -5.65 -10.40 9.30
CA ARG A 331 -6.72 -11.25 9.85
C ARG A 331 -8.05 -10.53 9.91
N GLN A 332 -8.06 -9.27 10.34
CA GLN A 332 -9.28 -8.47 10.42
C GLN A 332 -9.97 -8.37 9.06
N VAL A 333 -9.25 -7.99 8.00
CA VAL A 333 -9.81 -7.92 6.63
C VAL A 333 -10.33 -9.28 6.17
N MET A 334 -9.59 -10.36 6.45
CA MET A 334 -10.02 -11.71 6.07
C MET A 334 -11.31 -12.15 6.81
N ALA A 335 -11.48 -11.77 8.07
CA ALA A 335 -12.64 -12.09 8.89
C ALA A 335 -13.90 -11.27 8.54
N TYR A 336 -13.76 -10.01 8.11
CA TYR A 336 -14.89 -9.09 7.94
C TYR A 336 -16.01 -9.58 7.00
N GLY A 337 -15.70 -10.37 5.99
CA GLY A 337 -16.73 -10.87 5.08
C GLY A 337 -17.27 -12.26 5.42
N GLU A 338 -17.01 -12.79 6.61
CA GLU A 338 -17.82 -13.87 7.21
C GLU A 338 -19.03 -13.26 7.95
N ALA A 339 -18.88 -12.08 8.55
CA ALA A 339 -19.95 -11.38 9.28
C ALA A 339 -20.92 -10.57 8.40
N GLY A 340 -20.55 -10.26 7.15
CA GLY A 340 -21.33 -9.39 6.26
C GLY A 340 -22.41 -10.06 5.40
N LEU A 341 -22.59 -11.39 5.49
CA LEU A 341 -23.59 -12.14 4.71
C LEU A 341 -24.94 -12.30 5.43
N GLU A 342 -25.11 -11.73 6.63
CA GLU A 342 -26.35 -11.87 7.43
C GLU A 342 -27.28 -10.66 7.38
N GLY A 343 -27.01 -9.65 6.53
CA GLY A 343 -27.78 -8.39 6.51
C GLY A 343 -28.79 -8.18 5.38
N SER A 344 -28.85 -9.05 4.36
CA SER A 344 -29.64 -8.78 3.14
C SER A 344 -30.46 -9.99 2.67
N GLY A 345 -31.20 -10.58 3.60
CA GLY A 345 -32.04 -11.74 3.34
C GLY A 345 -33.28 -11.78 4.22
N GLN A 346 -34.03 -10.66 4.29
CA GLN A 346 -35.44 -10.64 4.64
C GLN A 346 -36.18 -9.67 3.73
#